data_AF-T5AF13-F1
#
_entry.id   AF-T5AF13-F1
#
_cell.length_a   1.000
_cell.length_b   1.000
_cell.length_c   1.000
_cell.angle_alpha   90.00
_cell.angle_beta   90.00
_cell.angle_gamma   90.00
#
_symmetry.space_group_name_H-M   'P 1'
#
loop_
_entity.id
_entity.type
_entity.pdbx_description
1 polymer ?
#
loop_
_entity_poly.entity_id
_entity_poly.type
_entity_poly.pdbx_seq_one_letter_code
_entity_poly.pdbx_strand_id
1 'polypeptide(L)' 'MRDTVSRECLRHAEFERKVKLGRRRDHFIFAIESTGQWDSDELFLEAVKHLKSKCKTMEQHVINMTR' A
#
# COMPACT_ATOMS: atom_id res chain seq x y z
N MET A 1 -10.83 0.02 -11.08
CA MET A 1 -9.95 1.05 -11.66
C MET A 1 -9.35 0.47 -12.93
N ARG A 2 -9.52 1.12 -14.09
CA ARG A 2 -9.23 0.51 -15.41
C ARG A 2 -7.95 1.04 -16.09
N ASP A 3 -7.38 2.13 -15.60
CA ASP A 3 -6.13 2.69 -16.13
C ASP A 3 -4.92 2.03 -15.46
N THR A 4 -4.02 1.47 -16.28
CA THR A 4 -2.74 0.88 -15.86
C THR A 4 -1.59 1.88 -15.88
N VAL A 5 -1.87 3.15 -16.22
CA VAL A 5 -0.90 4.24 -16.31
C VAL A 5 0.13 4.01 -17.43
N SER A 6 -0.35 3.61 -18.61
CA SER A 6 0.51 3.38 -19.80
C SER A 6 1.19 4.64 -20.33
N ARG A 7 0.63 5.82 -20.01
CA ARG A 7 1.09 7.15 -20.48
C ARG A 7 0.98 7.38 -21.99
N GLU A 8 0.18 6.57 -22.69
CA GLU A 8 0.03 6.66 -24.14
C GLU A 8 -0.46 8.03 -24.61
N CYS A 9 -1.35 8.65 -23.84
CA CYS A 9 -1.88 9.97 -24.11
C CYS A 9 -0.82 11.09 -24.15
N LEU A 10 0.40 10.86 -23.65
CA LEU A 10 1.49 11.84 -23.72
C LEU A 10 2.29 11.78 -25.03
N ARG A 11 2.04 10.78 -25.88
CA ARG A 11 2.77 10.57 -27.14
C ARG A 11 2.28 11.47 -28.28
N HIS A 12 1.01 11.87 -28.26
CA HIS A 12 0.39 12.58 -29.37
C HIS A 12 0.33 14.09 -29.10
N ALA A 13 0.78 14.89 -30.08
CA ALA A 13 0.79 16.35 -29.98
C ALA A 13 -0.61 16.96 -29.76
N GLU A 14 -1.66 16.29 -30.24
CA GLU A 14 -3.05 16.74 -30.06
C GLU A 14 -3.52 16.76 -28.60
N PHE A 15 -2.85 16.00 -27.72
CA PHE A 15 -3.13 15.94 -26.28
C PHE A 15 -2.19 16.82 -25.45
N GLU A 16 -1.22 17.48 -26.08
CA GLU A 16 -0.30 18.37 -25.38
C GLU A 16 -1.08 19.47 -24.67
N ARG A 17 -0.73 19.71 -23.38
CA ARG A 17 -1.38 20.72 -22.51
C ARG A 17 -2.88 20.51 -22.24
N LYS A 18 -3.49 19.43 -22.72
CA LYS A 18 -4.89 19.05 -22.43
C LYS A 18 -5.03 18.00 -21.33
N VAL A 19 -3.97 17.20 -21.11
CA VAL A 19 -3.99 16.10 -20.15
C VAL A 19 -2.86 16.24 -19.13
N LYS A 20 -3.15 15.87 -17.88
CA LYS A 20 -2.15 15.74 -16.82
C LYS A 20 -2.31 14.38 -16.14
N LEU A 21 -1.23 13.61 -16.11
CA LEU A 21 -1.17 12.35 -15.37
C LEU A 21 -0.58 12.60 -13.98
N GLY A 22 -1.13 11.93 -12.97
CA GLY A 22 -0.69 12.02 -11.59
C GLY A 22 -1.24 10.89 -10.75
N ARG A 23 -0.81 10.83 -9.49
CA ARG A 23 -1.38 9.92 -8.49
C ARG A 23 -1.65 10.69 -7.21
N ARG A 24 -2.68 10.27 -6.48
CA ARG A 24 -2.96 10.76 -5.13
C ARG A 24 -2.10 9.98 -4.15
N ARG A 25 -1.17 10.66 -3.47
CA ARG A 25 -0.09 10.03 -2.67
C ARG A 25 -0.61 9.25 -1.45
N ASP A 26 -1.72 9.70 -0.87
CA ASP A 26 -2.36 9.16 0.34
C ASP A 26 -3.51 8.17 0.02
N HIS A 27 -3.72 7.82 -1.25
CA HIS A 27 -4.80 6.92 -1.66
C HIS A 27 -4.24 5.63 -2.26
N PHE A 28 -4.39 4.55 -1.53
CA PHE A 28 -3.86 3.24 -1.88
C PHE A 28 -5.00 2.30 -2.29
N ILE A 29 -4.73 1.47 -3.31
CA ILE A 29 -5.60 0.38 -3.71
C ILE A 29 -4.78 -0.89 -3.56
N PHE A 30 -5.06 -1.63 -2.50
CA PHE A 30 -4.42 -2.91 -2.24
C PHE A 30 -5.25 -4.02 -2.88
N ALA A 31 -4.58 -4.98 -3.52
CA ALA A 31 -5.16 -6.22 -3.99
C ALA A 31 -4.36 -7.37 -3.36
N ILE A 32 -5.05 -8.24 -2.64
CA ILE A 32 -4.44 -9.34 -1.89
C ILE A 32 -5.03 -10.64 -2.41
N GLU A 33 -4.17 -11.54 -2.84
CA GLU A 33 -4.52 -12.86 -3.33
C GLU A 33 -3.96 -13.91 -2.37
N SER A 34 -4.84 -14.76 -1.85
CA SER A 34 -4.46 -15.90 -1.03
C SER A 34 -4.20 -17.13 -1.90
N THR A 35 -3.33 -18.02 -1.41
CA THR A 35 -3.12 -19.34 -2.01
C THR A 35 -4.20 -20.35 -1.63
N GLY A 36 -5.17 -19.97 -0.79
CA GLY A 36 -6.36 -20.76 -0.46
C GLY A 36 -6.40 -21.35 0.95
N GLN A 37 -5.36 -21.18 1.77
CA GLN A 37 -5.38 -21.65 3.18
C GLN A 37 -6.10 -20.66 4.12
N TRP A 38 -6.08 -19.38 3.78
CA TRP A 38 -6.69 -18.27 4.55
C TRP A 38 -7.47 -17.37 3.62
N ASP A 39 -8.44 -16.62 4.12
CA ASP A 39 -9.10 -15.60 3.31
C ASP A 39 -8.17 -14.38 3.12
N SER A 40 -8.25 -13.72 1.96
CA SER A 40 -7.35 -12.61 1.62
C SER A 40 -7.45 -11.41 2.57
N ASP A 41 -8.62 -11.16 3.14
CA ASP A 41 -8.85 -10.09 4.11
C ASP A 41 -8.24 -10.42 5.49
N GLU A 42 -8.29 -11.67 5.91
CA GLU A 42 -7.61 -12.15 7.12
C GLU A 42 -6.09 -11.94 7.05
N LEU A 43 -5.48 -12.19 5.88
CA LEU A 43 -4.05 -11.96 5.65
C LEU A 43 -3.66 -10.50 5.92
N PHE A 44 -4.50 -9.54 5.53
CA PHE A 44 -4.25 -8.13 5.79
C PHE A 44 -4.32 -7.81 7.28
N LEU A 45 -5.33 -8.33 7.98
CA LEU A 45 -5.50 -8.12 9.42
C LEU A 45 -4.33 -8.70 10.22
N GLU A 46 -3.86 -9.89 9.87
CA GLU A 46 -2.69 -10.50 10.52
C GLU A 46 -1.40 -9.70 10.24
N ALA A 47 -1.21 -9.17 9.03
CA ALA A 47 -0.06 -8.31 8.73
C ALA A 47 -0.02 -7.05 9.61
N VAL A 48 -1.16 -6.37 9.79
CA VAL A 48 -1.28 -5.20 10.67
C VAL A 48 -1.02 -5.56 12.13
N LYS A 49 -1.57 -6.70 12.59
CA LYS A 49 -1.36 -7.22 13.94
C LYS A 49 0.11 -7.54 14.21
N HIS A 50 0.81 -8.15 13.25
CA HIS A 50 2.24 -8.41 13.35
C HIS A 50 3.05 -7.12 13.49
N LEU A 51 2.75 -6.08 12.70
CA LEU A 51 3.42 -4.78 12.83
C LEU A 51 3.20 -4.21 14.23
N LYS A 52 1.97 -4.21 14.72
CA LYS A 52 1.63 -3.74 16.07
C LYS A 52 2.39 -4.51 17.16
N SER A 53 2.48 -5.83 17.03
CA SER A 53 3.21 -6.68 17.97
C SER A 53 4.69 -6.33 18.04
N LYS A 54 5.34 -6.15 16.87
CA LYS A 54 6.76 -5.76 16.80
C LYS A 54 7.02 -4.43 17.50
N CYS A 55 6.16 -3.43 17.29
CA CYS A 55 6.28 -2.15 17.97
C CYS A 55 6.16 -2.30 19.49
N LYS A 56 5.20 -3.09 19.97
CA LYS A 56 5.02 -3.35 21.41
C LYS A 56 6.22 -4.06 22.04
N THR A 57 6.79 -5.04 21.34
CA THR A 57 8.00 -5.73 21.82
C THR A 57 9.16 -4.76 21.96
N MET A 58 9.38 -3.91 20.94
CA MET A 58 10.45 -2.90 20.99
C MET A 58 10.22 -1.88 22.10
N GLU A 59 8.98 -1.40 22.24
CA GLU A 59 8.59 -0.48 23.32
C GLU A 59 8.93 -1.06 24.70
N GLN A 60 8.59 -2.32 24.96
CA GLN A 60 8.92 -2.98 26.21
C GLN A 60 10.43 -3.11 26.44
N HIS A 61 11.21 -3.41 25.39
CA HIS A 61 12.67 -3.45 25.49
C HIS A 61 13.26 -2.09 25.87
N VAL A 62 12.76 -1.01 25.26
CA VAL A 62 13.21 0.35 25.57
C VAL A 62 12.87 0.75 27.00
N ILE A 63 11.66 0.41 27.48
CA ILE A 63 11.27 0.63 28.88
C ILE A 63 12.18 -0.14 29.84
N ASN A 64 12.54 -1.39 29.51
CA ASN A 64 13.40 -2.19 30.37
C ASN A 64 14.85 -1.69 30.42
N MET A 65 15.33 -1.00 29.39
CA MET A 65 16.68 -0.40 29.38
C MET A 65 16.79 0.89 30.21
N THR A 66 15.66 1.54 30.53
CA THR A 66 15.63 2.81 31.26
C THR A 66 15.26 2.65 32.74
N ARG A 67 15.00 1.41 33.17
CA ARG A 67 14.84 1.03 34.58
C ARG A 67 16.15 0.46 35.11
#